data_AF-D2HSP5-F1
#
_entry.id   AF-D2HSP5-F1
#
_cell.length_a   1.000
_cell.length_b   1.000
_cell.length_c   1.000
_cell.angle_alpha   90.00
_cell.angle_beta   90.00
_cell.angle_gamma   90.00
#
_symmetry.space_group_name_H-M   'P 1'
#
loop_
_entity.id
_entity.type
_entity.pdbx_description
1 polymer ?
#
loop_
_entity_poly.entity_id
_entity_poly.type
_entity_poly.pdbx_seq_one_letter_code
_entity_poly.pdbx_strand_id
1 'polypeptide(L)'
;QTGLYEYKVFGVLDNCPPAVLADVYMDLDYRKQWDQYVKDLYEKECNGETVVYWQVKYPFPMSNRDYVYVRERRDLDVDGRKILVVLAQSTSVPQIPERSDVVRVNQYKQSLAIESDGKKGSRVFMYYFDNPGGQIPSWLINWVAK
;
A
#
# COMPACT_ATOMS: atom_id res chain seq x y z
N GLN A 1 19.21 8.97 15.29
CA GLN A 1 18.39 9.04 14.05
C GLN A 1 18.23 7.61 13.54
N THR A 2 17.01 7.14 13.27
CA THR A 2 16.74 5.72 12.93
C THR A 2 17.12 5.36 11.48
N GLY A 3 17.37 6.35 10.62
CA GLY A 3 17.64 6.14 9.19
C GLY A 3 16.40 5.70 8.39
N LEU A 4 15.22 5.73 9.00
CA LEU A 4 13.93 5.46 8.36
C LEU A 4 13.35 6.73 7.75
N TYR A 5 12.52 6.56 6.73
CA TYR A 5 11.91 7.65 5.98
C TYR A 5 10.39 7.56 6.03
N GLU A 6 9.76 8.72 6.01
CA GLU A 6 8.31 8.88 5.81
C GLU A 6 8.08 9.59 4.48
N TYR A 7 7.05 9.17 3.77
CA TYR A 7 6.74 9.68 2.44
C TYR A 7 5.35 10.31 2.44
N LYS A 8 5.23 11.40 1.69
CA LYS A 8 3.95 12.01 1.33
C LYS A 8 3.88 12.18 -0.17
N VAL A 9 2.77 11.75 -0.76
CA VAL A 9 2.48 11.90 -2.18
C VAL A 9 1.31 12.87 -2.32
N PHE A 10 1.44 13.82 -3.23
CA PHE A 10 0.37 14.72 -3.63
C PHE A 10 0.36 14.78 -5.16
N GLY A 11 -0.81 14.82 -5.76
CA GLY A 11 -0.89 14.95 -7.21
C GLY A 11 -2.29 14.85 -7.76
N VAL A 12 -2.37 14.95 -9.09
CA VAL A 12 -3.59 14.72 -9.86
C VAL A 12 -3.33 13.59 -10.85
N LEU A 13 -4.25 12.64 -10.92
CA LEU A 13 -4.29 11.58 -11.91
C LEU A 13 -5.41 11.91 -12.91
N ASP A 14 -5.01 12.49 -14.04
CA ASP A 14 -5.95 12.83 -15.12
C ASP A 14 -6.60 11.58 -15.72
N ASN A 15 -7.86 11.70 -16.14
CA ASN A 15 -8.64 10.61 -16.73
C ASN A 15 -8.79 9.36 -15.85
N CYS A 16 -8.60 9.50 -14.54
CA CYS A 16 -8.80 8.44 -13.57
C CYS A 16 -9.87 8.90 -12.55
N PRO A 17 -11.15 8.55 -12.73
CA PRO A 17 -12.21 8.97 -11.82
C PRO A 17 -12.01 8.42 -10.39
N PRO A 18 -12.37 9.18 -9.33
CA PRO A 18 -12.12 8.78 -7.94
C PRO A 18 -12.65 7.40 -7.55
N ALA A 19 -13.87 7.07 -7.98
CA ALA A 19 -14.48 5.77 -7.69
C ALA A 19 -13.68 4.63 -8.34
N VAL A 20 -13.32 4.77 -9.61
CA VAL A 20 -12.51 3.78 -10.34
C VAL A 20 -11.14 3.61 -9.70
N LEU A 21 -10.48 4.72 -9.33
CA LEU A 21 -9.18 4.66 -8.68
C LEU A 21 -9.27 3.92 -7.33
N ALA A 22 -10.30 4.22 -6.53
CA ALA A 22 -10.51 3.56 -5.25
C ALA A 22 -10.85 2.07 -5.40
N ASP A 23 -11.64 1.69 -6.41
CA ASP A 23 -11.98 0.29 -6.69
C ASP A 23 -10.74 -0.49 -7.13
N VAL A 24 -9.95 0.05 -8.06
CA VAL A 24 -8.67 -0.55 -8.48
C VAL A 24 -7.68 -0.65 -7.32
N TYR A 25 -7.70 0.30 -6.38
CA TYR A 25 -6.84 0.26 -5.19
C TYR A 25 -7.21 -0.89 -4.25
N MET A 26 -8.49 -1.23 -4.17
CA MET A 26 -9.01 -2.28 -3.28
C MET A 26 -8.95 -3.68 -3.92
N ASP A 27 -9.08 -3.78 -5.24
CA ASP A 27 -9.14 -5.05 -5.97
C ASP A 27 -7.78 -5.76 -6.04
N LEU A 28 -7.60 -6.77 -5.18
CA LEU A 28 -6.38 -7.57 -5.13
C LEU A 28 -6.22 -8.53 -6.32
N ASP A 29 -7.33 -9.01 -6.87
CA ASP A 29 -7.31 -9.93 -8.01
C ASP A 29 -6.90 -9.21 -9.28
N TYR A 30 -7.42 -8.00 -9.50
CA TYR A 30 -6.97 -7.15 -10.58
C TYR A 30 -5.54 -6.67 -10.37
N ARG A 31 -5.15 -6.32 -9.12
CA ARG A 31 -3.78 -5.91 -8.80
C ARG A 31 -2.73 -6.94 -9.22
N LYS A 32 -2.99 -8.23 -9.00
CA LYS A 32 -2.12 -9.34 -9.42
C LYS A 32 -1.91 -9.43 -10.93
N GLN A 33 -2.84 -8.91 -11.74
CA GLN A 33 -2.78 -9.02 -13.19
C GLN A 33 -1.82 -8.00 -13.82
N TRP A 34 -1.75 -6.79 -13.27
CA TRP A 34 -0.99 -5.69 -13.90
C TRP A 34 0.24 -5.25 -13.11
N ASP A 35 0.30 -5.45 -11.78
CA ASP A 35 1.45 -5.04 -11.00
C ASP A 35 2.56 -6.09 -11.02
N GLN A 36 3.59 -5.83 -11.82
CA GLN A 36 4.77 -6.68 -11.98
C GLN A 36 5.56 -6.90 -10.67
N TYR A 37 5.42 -6.02 -9.67
CA TYR A 37 6.14 -6.12 -8.40
C TYR A 37 5.45 -7.02 -7.39
N VAL A 38 4.20 -7.43 -7.63
CA VAL A 38 3.51 -8.43 -6.80
C VAL A 38 4.15 -9.79 -7.02
N LYS A 39 4.65 -10.41 -5.94
CA LYS A 39 5.06 -11.82 -5.93
C LYS A 39 3.91 -12.73 -5.52
N ASP A 40 3.17 -12.34 -4.50
CA ASP A 40 1.99 -13.02 -3.97
C ASP A 40 1.09 -11.99 -3.26
N LEU A 41 -0.22 -12.16 -3.32
CA LEU A 41 -1.21 -11.21 -2.81
C LEU A 41 -2.58 -11.86 -2.61
N TYR A 42 -3.08 -11.83 -1.37
CA TYR A 42 -4.39 -12.37 -1.04
C TYR A 42 -4.98 -11.76 0.24
N GLU A 43 -6.29 -11.89 0.40
CA GLU A 43 -7.01 -11.62 1.65
C GLU A 43 -7.33 -12.93 2.37
N LYS A 44 -7.32 -12.89 3.70
CA LYS A 44 -7.66 -14.02 4.55
C LYS A 44 -8.36 -13.54 5.82
N GLU A 45 -9.51 -14.12 6.10
CA GLU A 45 -10.20 -13.94 7.38
C GLU A 45 -9.38 -14.55 8.52
N CYS A 46 -8.99 -13.71 9.48
CA CYS A 46 -8.24 -14.10 10.67
C CYS A 46 -8.93 -13.51 11.90
N ASN A 47 -9.48 -14.37 12.76
CA ASN A 47 -10.16 -13.97 14.00
C ASN A 47 -11.33 -12.96 13.79
N GLY A 48 -12.01 -13.03 12.64
CA GLY A 48 -13.13 -12.15 12.30
C GLY A 48 -12.73 -10.81 11.68
N GLU A 49 -11.45 -10.64 11.34
CA GLU A 49 -10.93 -9.49 10.60
C GLU A 49 -10.32 -9.94 9.28
N THR A 50 -10.61 -9.21 8.20
CA THR A 50 -9.99 -9.42 6.89
C THR A 50 -8.56 -8.90 6.91
N VAL A 51 -7.60 -9.82 6.80
CA VAL A 51 -6.16 -9.50 6.76
C VAL A 51 -5.64 -9.67 5.35
N VAL A 52 -4.88 -8.69 4.87
CA VAL A 52 -4.19 -8.74 3.59
C VAL A 52 -2.76 -9.24 3.78
N TYR A 53 -2.37 -10.23 2.99
CA TYR A 53 -0.99 -10.62 2.79
C TYR A 53 -0.49 -10.08 1.45
N TRP A 54 0.66 -9.41 1.45
CA TRP A 54 1.30 -8.93 0.21
C TRP A 54 2.79 -9.16 0.24
N GLN A 55 3.31 -9.99 -0.68
CA GLN A 55 4.73 -10.12 -0.94
C GLN A 55 5.18 -9.27 -2.15
N VAL A 56 6.14 -8.38 -1.92
CA VAL A 56 6.72 -7.47 -2.93
C VAL A 56 8.06 -7.99 -3.41
N LYS A 57 8.25 -8.04 -4.73
CA LYS A 57 9.52 -8.39 -5.37
C LYS A 57 10.56 -7.30 -5.13
N TYR A 58 11.71 -7.67 -4.58
CA TYR A 58 12.87 -6.80 -4.50
C TYR A 58 13.93 -7.24 -5.51
N PRO A 59 14.76 -6.32 -6.03
CA PRO A 59 15.81 -6.69 -6.97
C PRO A 59 16.90 -7.52 -6.28
N PHE A 60 17.31 -8.61 -6.93
CA PHE A 60 18.40 -9.47 -6.47
C PHE A 60 19.69 -8.65 -6.28
N PRO A 61 20.45 -8.84 -5.18
CA PRO A 61 20.40 -9.95 -4.21
C PRO A 61 19.52 -9.72 -2.97
N MET A 62 18.66 -8.70 -2.96
CA MET A 62 17.81 -8.44 -1.79
C MET A 62 16.65 -9.44 -1.72
N SER A 63 16.39 -9.96 -0.52
CA SER A 63 15.18 -10.75 -0.26
C SER A 63 13.92 -9.92 -0.47
N ASN A 64 12.85 -10.56 -0.92
CA ASN A 64 11.54 -9.94 -1.00
C ASN A 64 11.08 -9.46 0.38
N ARG A 65 10.14 -8.52 0.38
CA ARG A 65 9.44 -8.11 1.61
C ARG A 65 8.02 -8.66 1.58
N ASP A 66 7.50 -9.06 2.73
CA ASP A 66 6.08 -9.31 2.87
C ASP A 66 5.45 -8.45 3.97
N TYR A 67 4.19 -8.13 3.75
CA TYR A 67 3.35 -7.32 4.60
C TYR A 67 2.16 -8.16 5.03
N VAL A 68 1.82 -8.08 6.31
CA VAL A 68 0.56 -8.59 6.87
C VAL A 68 -0.12 -7.39 7.51
N TYR A 69 -1.27 -7.00 6.97
CA TYR A 69 -1.90 -5.74 7.37
C TYR A 69 -3.42 -5.79 7.26
N VAL A 70 -4.07 -4.92 8.03
CA VAL A 70 -5.51 -4.65 7.93
C VAL A 70 -5.69 -3.42 7.07
N ARG A 71 -6.75 -3.39 6.26
CA ARG A 71 -7.04 -2.29 5.33
C ARG A 71 -8.53 -2.01 5.32
N GLU A 72 -8.89 -0.75 5.54
CA GLU A 72 -10.27 -0.30 5.54
C GLU A 72 -10.44 0.87 4.58
N ARG A 73 -11.52 0.83 3.79
CA ARG A 73 -11.96 1.94 2.96
C ARG A 73 -13.21 2.58 3.57
N ARG A 74 -13.27 3.90 3.58
CA ARG A 74 -14.48 4.68 3.88
C ARG A 74 -14.67 5.78 2.86
N ASP A 75 -15.91 5.93 2.42
CA ASP A 75 -16.32 7.03 1.54
C ASP A 75 -16.96 8.10 2.45
N LEU A 76 -16.30 9.25 2.54
CA LEU A 76 -16.64 10.34 3.44
C LEU A 76 -17.29 11.49 2.68
N ASP A 77 -18.19 12.22 3.34
CA ASP A 77 -18.67 13.53 2.92
C ASP A 77 -18.20 14.57 3.96
N VAL A 78 -17.31 15.46 3.54
CA VAL A 78 -16.72 16.50 4.40
C VAL A 78 -17.03 17.84 3.76
N ASP A 79 -17.94 18.61 4.37
CA ASP A 79 -18.38 19.92 3.87
C ASP A 79 -18.86 19.89 2.41
N GLY A 80 -19.58 18.83 2.01
CA GLY A 80 -20.08 18.63 0.64
C GLY A 80 -19.04 18.07 -0.32
N ARG A 81 -17.82 17.76 0.16
CA ARG A 81 -16.77 17.11 -0.63
C ARG A 81 -16.79 15.62 -0.38
N LYS A 82 -16.94 14.85 -1.45
CA LYS A 82 -16.81 13.39 -1.42
C LYS A 82 -15.33 13.01 -1.45
N ILE A 83 -14.86 12.37 -0.38
CA ILE A 83 -13.47 11.94 -0.22
C ILE A 83 -13.47 10.45 0.10
N LEU A 84 -12.80 9.66 -0.75
CA LEU A 84 -12.58 8.24 -0.49
C LEU A 84 -11.27 8.08 0.27
N VAL A 85 -11.33 7.47 1.45
CA VAL A 85 -10.17 7.29 2.33
C VAL A 85 -9.90 5.81 2.49
N VAL A 86 -8.66 5.40 2.30
CA VAL A 86 -8.17 4.05 2.59
C VAL A 86 -7.06 4.15 3.62
N LEU A 87 -7.21 3.42 4.73
CA LEU A 87 -6.20 3.30 5.77
C LEU A 87 -5.69 1.87 5.81
N ALA A 88 -4.38 1.70 5.99
CA ALA A 88 -3.77 0.40 6.18
C ALA A 88 -2.72 0.45 7.29
N GLN A 89 -2.65 -0.60 8.10
CA GLN A 89 -1.64 -0.72 9.14
C GLN A 89 -1.25 -2.19 9.37
N SER A 90 0.02 -2.43 9.68
CA SER A 90 0.54 -3.76 10.01
C SER A 90 -0.27 -4.42 11.13
N THR A 91 -0.55 -5.71 10.96
CA THR A 91 -1.11 -6.59 11.99
C THR A 91 -0.28 -7.88 12.03
N SER A 92 -0.43 -8.65 13.10
CA SER A 92 0.20 -9.97 13.22
C SER A 92 -0.84 -10.99 13.64
N VAL A 93 -0.90 -12.08 12.88
CA VAL A 93 -1.84 -13.18 13.09
C VAL A 93 -1.09 -14.51 12.99
N PRO A 94 -1.27 -15.46 13.93
CA PRO A 94 -0.57 -16.74 13.91
C PRO A 94 -0.86 -17.58 12.64
N GLN A 95 -1.96 -17.29 11.95
CA GLN A 95 -2.38 -17.93 10.70
C GLN A 95 -1.53 -17.55 9.48
N ILE A 96 -0.67 -16.52 9.60
CA ILE A 96 0.23 -16.03 8.56
C ILE A 96 1.62 -15.77 9.20
N PRO A 97 2.38 -16.84 9.52
CA PRO A 97 3.68 -16.71 10.16
C PRO A 97 4.73 -16.06 9.24
N GLU A 98 5.85 -15.64 9.81
CA GLU A 98 7.01 -15.18 9.04
C GLU A 98 7.64 -16.33 8.25
N ARG A 99 8.26 -15.99 7.12
CA ARG A 99 8.93 -16.93 6.21
C ARG A 99 10.43 -16.66 6.23
N SER A 100 11.26 -17.70 6.26
CA SER A 100 12.72 -17.54 6.37
C SER A 100 13.37 -16.93 5.12
N ASP A 101 12.72 -17.04 3.95
CA ASP A 101 13.19 -16.54 2.66
C ASP A 101 12.73 -15.11 2.35
N VAL A 102 11.92 -14.50 3.23
CA VAL A 102 11.26 -13.20 3.01
C VAL A 102 11.41 -12.33 4.26
N VAL A 103 11.66 -11.03 4.06
CA VAL A 103 11.75 -10.09 5.19
C VAL A 103 10.36 -9.57 5.54
N ARG A 104 9.85 -9.91 6.73
CA ARG A 104 8.58 -9.39 7.24
C ARG A 104 8.69 -7.91 7.60
N VAL A 105 7.79 -7.10 7.05
CA VAL A 105 7.63 -5.70 7.42
C VAL A 105 6.61 -5.59 8.55
N ASN A 106 7.13 -5.53 9.78
CA ASN A 106 6.33 -5.51 11.02
C ASN A 106 5.84 -4.13 11.44
N GLN A 107 6.39 -3.05 10.85
CA GLN A 107 5.94 -1.69 11.10
C GLN A 107 5.54 -1.08 9.76
N TYR A 108 4.24 -0.97 9.51
CA TYR A 108 3.71 -0.40 8.29
C TYR A 108 2.47 0.42 8.60
N LYS A 109 2.39 1.63 8.05
CA LYS A 109 1.23 2.51 8.09
C LYS A 109 1.09 3.26 6.78
N GLN A 110 -0.12 3.29 6.24
CA GLN A 110 -0.43 4.03 5.03
C GLN A 110 -1.81 4.66 5.14
N SER A 111 -1.94 5.86 4.59
CA SER A 111 -3.23 6.45 4.31
C SER A 111 -3.28 6.96 2.88
N LEU A 112 -4.43 6.82 2.24
CA LEU A 112 -4.73 7.34 0.92
C LEU A 112 -6.05 8.10 1.01
N ALA A 113 -6.08 9.32 0.50
CA ALA A 113 -7.27 10.10 0.31
C ALA A 113 -7.41 10.44 -1.18
N ILE A 114 -8.58 10.21 -1.74
CA ILE A 114 -8.91 10.44 -3.15
C ILE A 114 -10.12 11.35 -3.21
N GLU A 115 -10.02 12.43 -3.96
CA GLU A 115 -11.16 13.30 -4.28
C GLU A 115 -11.19 13.60 -5.78
N SER A 116 -12.30 14.13 -6.27
CA SER A 116 -12.36 14.62 -7.65
C SER A 116 -11.45 15.82 -7.83
N ASP A 117 -10.77 15.89 -8.98
CA ASP A 117 -10.05 17.08 -9.43
C ASP A 117 -10.99 18.19 -9.96
N GLY A 118 -12.31 17.97 -9.92
CA GLY A 118 -13.33 18.84 -10.52
C GLY A 118 -13.51 18.66 -12.03
N LYS A 119 -12.79 17.71 -12.64
CA LYS A 119 -12.82 17.37 -14.07
C LYS A 119 -13.10 15.87 -14.24
N LYS A 120 -12.20 15.15 -14.91
CA LYS A 120 -12.31 13.71 -15.22
C LYS A 120 -11.30 12.87 -14.42
N GLY A 121 -10.59 13.48 -13.48
CA GLY A 121 -9.49 12.87 -12.76
C GLY A 121 -9.69 12.84 -11.25
N SER A 122 -8.63 12.44 -10.57
CA SER A 122 -8.56 12.36 -9.12
C SER A 122 -7.43 13.21 -8.57
N ARG A 123 -7.70 14.00 -7.54
CA ARG A 123 -6.66 14.56 -6.68
C ARG A 123 -6.41 13.57 -5.54
N VAL A 124 -5.13 13.29 -5.28
CA VAL A 124 -4.73 12.31 -4.28
C VAL A 124 -3.78 12.90 -3.25
N PHE A 125 -3.93 12.42 -2.02
CA PHE A 125 -2.94 12.53 -0.96
C PHE A 125 -2.64 11.12 -0.44
N MET A 126 -1.37 10.76 -0.31
CA MET A 126 -0.96 9.54 0.35
C MET A 126 0.10 9.82 1.39
N TYR A 127 -0.02 9.20 2.55
CA TYR A 127 1.04 9.08 3.54
C TYR A 127 1.51 7.63 3.58
N TYR A 128 2.82 7.40 3.64
CA TYR A 128 3.40 6.07 3.71
C TYR A 128 4.58 6.06 4.68
N PHE A 129 4.58 5.07 5.56
CA PHE A 129 5.71 4.71 6.40
C PHE A 129 5.81 3.20 6.51
N ASP A 130 7.02 2.68 6.37
CA ASP A 130 7.34 1.33 6.80
C ASP A 130 8.77 1.21 7.35
N ASN A 131 9.01 0.14 8.11
CA ASN A 131 10.36 -0.29 8.47
C ASN A 131 10.69 -1.55 7.64
N PRO A 132 11.53 -1.45 6.60
CA PRO A 132 11.75 -2.53 5.63
C PRO A 132 12.60 -3.70 6.17
N GLY A 133 12.91 -3.72 7.47
CA GLY A 133 13.63 -4.82 8.13
C GLY A 133 15.11 -4.92 7.74
N GLY A 134 15.70 -3.82 7.28
CA GLY A 134 17.10 -3.75 6.84
C GLY A 134 17.43 -2.40 6.21
N GLN A 135 18.70 -2.16 5.91
CA GLN A 135 19.09 -0.94 5.20
C GLN A 135 18.67 -1.02 3.73
N ILE A 136 18.01 0.03 3.23
CA ILE A 136 17.73 0.20 1.81
C ILE A 136 18.91 0.94 1.18
N PRO A 137 19.63 0.34 0.22
CA PRO A 137 20.75 1.01 -0.42
C PRO A 137 20.31 2.26 -1.18
N SER A 138 21.12 3.33 -1.16
CA SER A 138 20.80 4.57 -1.88
C SER A 138 20.63 4.38 -3.39
N TRP A 139 21.31 3.39 -3.98
CA TRP A 139 21.13 3.06 -5.41
C TRP A 139 19.71 2.58 -5.71
N LEU A 140 19.05 1.89 -4.77
CA LEU A 140 17.67 1.40 -4.94
C LEU A 140 16.69 2.57 -4.88
N ILE A 141 16.87 3.48 -3.93
CA ILE A 141 16.06 4.70 -3.83
C ILE A 141 16.16 5.50 -5.14
N ASN A 142 17.37 5.65 -5.68
CA ASN A 142 17.60 6.36 -6.94
C ASN A 142 17.00 5.64 -8.15
N TRP A 143 16.90 4.31 -8.13
CA TRP A 143 16.28 3.54 -9.21
C TRP A 143 14.75 3.67 -9.19
N VAL A 144 14.13 3.69 -8.01
CA VAL A 144 12.67 3.86 -7.87
C VAL A 144 12.23 5.30 -8.15
N ALA A 145 13.07 6.30 -7.84
CA ALA A 145 12.75 7.71 -8.03
C ALA A 145 12.94 8.24 -9.46
N LYS A 146 13.62 7.49 -10.33
CA LYS A 146 13.86 7.84 -11.74
C LYS A 146 12.79 7.25 -12.64
#